data_AF-A0AAW0CEI7-F1
#
_entry.id   AF-A0AAW0CEI7-F1
#
_cell.length_a   1.000
_cell.length_b   1.000
_cell.length_c   1.000
_cell.angle_alpha   90.00
_cell.angle_beta   90.00
_cell.angle_gamma   90.00
#
_symmetry.space_group_name_H-M   'P 1'
#
loop_
_entity.id
_entity.type
_entity.pdbx_description
1 polymer ?
#
loop_
_entity_poly.entity_id
_entity_poly.type
_entity_poly.pdbx_seq_one_letter_code
_entity_poly.pdbx_strand_id
1 'polypeptide(L)'
;MSMFANARGFQIYNGQFSVAGRDINNWYASDPLHLLWTAIKDVGASHNSETRYPPPQCHPDTRREVIQILQSWINSTLPEDRIFWLYGPAGAGKSAIAQTIAEAGQREGFLAGSFFFSRNDPRRNNPNSLVLSLAHSLAYAIPELQGLVEDAIRRNPAVIQATLEDQFRELIIDPCRLLPRPHCLPWLLVIDGLDECIGSSSQQRILSILASALPEDIPFRILICSRPEPPIREVFNTEYFRPYLMRVALDDTFSPDKDIRLFLVNKFEQIRKSPRNCHIPFPAQWPAGGAVYELVHKACGQFIYAATVVKFVDDEYSNPCTQLEVVLCPLLRLDPDSCSPLHDLDILYHQILSTNPRRSKLRDVICAIASIPLLSRPSRAHYRLKCTPRHIEALLLLREGDVLSILRGMHSILDIGGPDDEIQTFHAAFDDFLRDEARSGYFYVGDEQRRLGFLGRCLLHAIDHYFAICGGDEDALSPTQ
;
A
#
# COMPACT_ATOMS: atom_id res chain seq x y z
N MET A 1 -10.77 -27.06 -49.07
CA MET A 1 -9.38 -27.43 -48.73
C MET A 1 -9.30 -27.48 -47.21
N SER A 2 -9.03 -28.66 -46.62
CA SER A 2 -8.83 -28.76 -45.17
C SER A 2 -7.45 -28.21 -44.83
N MET A 3 -7.37 -27.17 -43.99
CA MET A 3 -6.10 -26.55 -43.58
C MET A 3 -5.18 -27.50 -42.79
N PHE A 4 -5.68 -28.66 -42.31
CA PHE A 4 -4.94 -29.53 -41.40
C PHE A 4 -5.11 -31.03 -41.72
N ALA A 5 -5.09 -31.41 -43.00
CA ALA A 5 -5.12 -32.83 -43.34
C ALA A 5 -3.85 -33.54 -42.85
N ASN A 6 -4.02 -34.61 -42.06
CA ASN A 6 -2.95 -35.46 -41.49
C ASN A 6 -2.03 -34.85 -40.42
N ALA A 7 -2.33 -33.67 -39.88
CA ALA A 7 -1.58 -33.15 -38.74
C ALA A 7 -1.91 -33.95 -37.46
N ARG A 8 -0.88 -34.37 -36.71
CA ARG A 8 -1.01 -35.05 -35.41
C ARG A 8 -0.10 -34.36 -34.39
N GLY A 9 -0.59 -34.19 -33.16
CA GLY A 9 0.20 -33.66 -32.04
C GLY A 9 0.41 -32.14 -32.03
N PHE A 10 -0.48 -31.36 -32.64
CA PHE A 10 -0.43 -29.88 -32.55
C PHE A 10 -1.46 -29.36 -31.53
N GLN A 11 -1.11 -28.27 -30.86
CA GLN A 11 -1.99 -27.55 -29.95
C GLN A 11 -2.34 -26.19 -30.59
N ILE A 12 -3.63 -25.87 -30.67
CA ILE A 12 -4.09 -24.55 -31.10
C ILE A 12 -4.50 -23.77 -29.85
N TYR A 13 -3.84 -22.64 -29.63
CA TYR A 13 -4.18 -21.69 -28.58
C TYR A 13 -5.08 -20.59 -29.16
N ASN A 14 -6.17 -20.25 -28.47
CA ASN A 14 -7.07 -19.12 -28.80
C ASN A 14 -7.70 -19.10 -30.21
N GLY A 15 -7.98 -20.27 -30.81
CA GLY A 15 -8.67 -20.35 -32.11
C GLY A 15 -10.20 -20.23 -31.99
N GLN A 16 -10.83 -19.40 -32.83
CA GLN A 16 -12.29 -19.43 -33.04
C GLN A 16 -12.62 -20.41 -34.16
N PHE A 17 -13.34 -21.49 -33.84
CA PHE A 17 -13.77 -22.48 -34.82
C PHE A 17 -15.29 -22.38 -35.05
N SER A 18 -15.70 -22.18 -36.30
CA SER A 18 -17.12 -22.28 -36.70
C SER A 18 -17.32 -23.55 -37.52
N VAL A 19 -18.03 -24.54 -36.97
CA VAL A 19 -18.30 -25.80 -37.68
C VAL A 19 -19.74 -26.27 -37.42
N ALA A 20 -20.43 -26.65 -38.49
CA ALA A 20 -21.76 -27.26 -38.47
C ALA A 20 -21.65 -28.79 -38.42
N GLY A 21 -22.08 -29.39 -37.30
CA GLY A 21 -22.43 -30.82 -37.22
C GLY A 21 -21.31 -31.78 -36.81
N ARG A 22 -21.22 -32.05 -35.49
CA ARG A 22 -20.84 -33.28 -34.75
C ARG A 22 -20.12 -32.93 -33.44
N ASP A 23 -20.22 -33.83 -32.47
CA ASP A 23 -19.73 -33.69 -31.09
C ASP A 23 -18.25 -33.27 -31.02
N ILE A 24 -17.98 -32.25 -30.22
CA ILE A 24 -16.63 -31.78 -29.91
C ILE A 24 -16.36 -32.07 -28.43
N ASN A 25 -15.30 -32.84 -28.14
CA ASN A 25 -14.65 -32.81 -26.82
C ASN A 25 -13.75 -31.57 -26.78
N ASN A 26 -14.30 -30.44 -26.33
CA ASN A 26 -13.53 -29.22 -26.09
C ASN A 26 -12.63 -29.42 -24.87
N TRP A 27 -11.36 -29.73 -25.10
CA TRP A 27 -10.32 -29.56 -24.09
C TRP A 27 -9.91 -28.09 -24.08
N TYR A 28 -10.52 -27.30 -23.21
CA TYR A 28 -9.95 -26.01 -22.83
C TYR A 28 -8.67 -26.31 -22.04
N ALA A 29 -7.54 -26.43 -22.74
CA ALA A 29 -6.24 -26.33 -22.10
C ALA A 29 -6.13 -24.87 -21.65
N SER A 30 -6.55 -24.59 -20.42
CA SER A 30 -6.32 -23.30 -19.79
C SER A 30 -4.81 -23.07 -19.77
N ASP A 31 -4.38 -21.92 -20.30
CA ASP A 31 -3.00 -21.48 -20.19
C ASP A 31 -2.66 -21.41 -18.68
N PRO A 32 -1.67 -22.19 -18.20
CA PRO A 32 -1.37 -22.27 -16.77
C PRO A 32 -1.00 -20.93 -16.15
N LEU A 33 -0.28 -20.07 -16.89
CA LEU A 33 0.05 -18.73 -16.42
C LEU A 33 -1.17 -17.81 -16.47
N HIS A 34 -2.09 -18.01 -17.42
CA HIS A 34 -3.37 -17.30 -17.41
C HIS A 34 -4.22 -17.66 -16.17
N LEU A 35 -4.19 -18.90 -15.70
CA LEU A 35 -4.85 -19.27 -14.44
C LEU A 35 -4.27 -18.50 -13.26
N LEU A 36 -2.93 -18.44 -13.19
CA LEU A 36 -2.21 -17.70 -12.16
C LEU A 36 -2.53 -16.20 -12.22
N TRP A 37 -2.48 -15.61 -13.42
CA TRP A 37 -2.86 -14.22 -13.66
C TRP A 37 -4.30 -13.95 -13.24
N THR A 38 -5.24 -14.84 -13.58
CA THR A 38 -6.66 -14.69 -13.22
C THR A 38 -6.86 -14.63 -11.71
N ALA A 39 -6.05 -15.37 -10.94
CA ALA A 39 -6.10 -15.35 -9.48
C ALA A 39 -5.55 -14.04 -8.87
N ILE A 40 -4.67 -13.34 -9.57
CA ILE A 40 -3.97 -12.16 -9.03
C ILE A 40 -4.28 -10.83 -9.75
N LYS A 41 -5.03 -10.84 -10.86
CA LYS A 41 -5.26 -9.69 -11.75
C LYS A 41 -5.79 -8.45 -11.02
N ASP A 42 -6.57 -8.65 -9.96
CA ASP A 42 -7.20 -7.59 -9.19
C ASP A 42 -6.40 -7.21 -7.92
N VAL A 43 -5.24 -7.82 -7.67
CA VAL A 43 -4.45 -7.59 -6.44
C VAL A 43 -3.67 -6.28 -6.50
N GLY A 44 -2.98 -6.00 -7.61
CA GLY A 44 -2.24 -4.74 -7.80
C GLY A 44 -1.11 -4.50 -6.78
N ALA A 45 -0.39 -5.54 -6.37
CA ALA A 45 0.68 -5.45 -5.36
C ALA A 45 2.09 -5.21 -5.94
N SER A 46 2.27 -5.21 -7.26
CA SER A 46 3.59 -5.04 -7.88
C SER A 46 4.09 -3.59 -7.82
N HIS A 47 5.41 -3.41 -7.98
CA HIS A 47 6.04 -2.07 -7.97
C HIS A 47 5.44 -1.13 -9.03
N ASN A 48 4.98 -1.66 -10.15
CA ASN A 48 4.45 -0.95 -11.32
C ASN A 48 2.91 -0.97 -11.44
N SER A 49 2.19 -1.31 -10.37
CA SER A 49 0.72 -1.33 -10.39
C SER A 49 0.13 0.09 -10.42
N GLU A 50 -0.86 0.32 -11.28
CA GLU A 50 -1.61 1.59 -11.35
C GLU A 50 -2.30 1.94 -10.03
N THR A 51 -2.74 0.93 -9.27
CA THR A 51 -3.34 1.11 -7.94
C THR A 51 -2.38 1.70 -6.91
N ARG A 52 -1.10 1.86 -7.25
CA ARG A 52 -0.07 2.47 -6.42
C ARG A 52 0.42 3.81 -6.98
N TYR A 53 -0.19 4.33 -8.05
CA TYR A 53 0.22 5.60 -8.64
C TYR A 53 -0.30 6.81 -7.83
N PRO A 54 0.52 7.85 -7.62
CA PRO A 54 1.97 7.88 -7.82
C PRO A 54 2.68 7.05 -6.73
N PRO A 55 3.69 6.22 -7.08
CA PRO A 55 4.34 5.38 -6.11
C PRO A 55 5.22 6.20 -5.15
N PRO A 56 5.47 5.71 -3.92
CA PRO A 56 6.40 6.36 -3.01
C PRO A 56 7.80 6.32 -3.63
N GLN A 57 8.45 7.48 -3.76
CA GLN A 57 9.78 7.57 -4.36
C GLN A 57 10.73 8.35 -3.46
N CYS A 58 11.99 7.92 -3.42
CA CYS A 58 13.04 8.70 -2.78
C CYS A 58 13.23 10.01 -3.56
N HIS A 59 13.33 11.12 -2.85
CA HIS A 59 13.70 12.37 -3.50
C HIS A 59 15.12 12.23 -4.08
N PRO A 60 15.40 12.78 -5.27
CA PRO A 60 16.75 12.80 -5.81
C PRO A 60 17.78 13.22 -4.76
N ASP A 61 18.89 12.49 -4.73
CA ASP A 61 20.04 12.73 -3.86
C ASP A 61 19.81 12.52 -2.35
N THR A 62 18.67 11.93 -1.96
CA THR A 62 18.40 11.47 -0.59
C THR A 62 18.63 9.96 -0.45
N ARG A 63 18.85 9.48 0.79
CA ARG A 63 18.99 8.05 1.13
C ARG A 63 20.09 7.31 0.35
N ARG A 64 21.07 8.03 -0.17
CA ARG A 64 22.14 7.48 -1.02
C ARG A 64 22.94 6.38 -0.31
N GLU A 65 23.30 6.60 0.96
CA GLU A 65 24.12 5.65 1.72
C GLU A 65 23.42 4.29 1.88
N VAL A 66 22.16 4.27 2.31
CA VAL A 66 21.40 3.02 2.46
C VAL A 66 21.13 2.33 1.11
N ILE A 67 20.89 3.11 0.05
CA ILE A 67 20.74 2.58 -1.32
C ILE A 67 22.05 1.91 -1.78
N GLN A 68 23.21 2.51 -1.50
CA GLN A 68 24.52 1.92 -1.81
C GLN A 68 24.76 0.62 -1.04
N ILE A 69 24.41 0.57 0.24
CA ILE A 69 24.49 -0.67 1.04
C ILE A 69 23.63 -1.76 0.39
N LEU A 70 22.37 -1.45 0.05
CA LEU A 70 21.47 -2.37 -0.63
C LEU A 70 22.03 -2.86 -1.97
N GLN A 71 22.57 -1.96 -2.80
CA GLN A 71 23.17 -2.32 -4.08
C GLN A 71 24.40 -3.23 -3.91
N SER A 72 25.24 -2.95 -2.92
CA SER A 72 26.40 -3.79 -2.62
C SER A 72 25.98 -5.18 -2.15
N TRP A 73 24.93 -5.26 -1.34
CA TRP A 73 24.33 -6.51 -0.88
C TRP A 73 23.70 -7.31 -2.02
N ILE A 74 22.94 -6.65 -2.91
CA ILE A 74 22.36 -7.29 -4.10
C ILE A 74 23.46 -7.91 -4.95
N ASN A 75 24.52 -7.16 -5.24
CA ASN A 75 25.61 -7.62 -6.10
C ASN A 75 26.58 -8.62 -5.44
N SER A 76 26.41 -8.91 -4.15
CA SER A 76 27.26 -9.88 -3.45
C SER A 76 27.05 -11.28 -4.02
N THR A 77 28.15 -12.00 -4.23
CA THR A 77 28.15 -13.42 -4.62
C THR A 77 28.26 -14.36 -3.42
N LEU A 78 28.32 -13.81 -2.20
CA LEU A 78 28.42 -14.61 -0.99
C LEU A 78 27.09 -15.31 -0.69
N PRO A 79 27.12 -16.59 -0.27
CA PRO A 79 25.90 -17.36 0.00
C PRO A 79 25.18 -16.93 1.28
N GLU A 80 25.85 -16.16 2.13
CA GLU A 80 25.30 -15.55 3.35
C GLU A 80 24.41 -14.34 3.04
N ASP A 81 23.65 -13.91 4.06
CA ASP A 81 22.79 -12.73 3.98
C ASP A 81 21.79 -12.76 2.82
N ARG A 82 21.09 -13.86 2.59
CA ARG A 82 20.09 -13.95 1.50
C ARG A 82 18.86 -13.07 1.72
N ILE A 83 18.58 -12.70 2.97
CA ILE A 83 17.52 -11.79 3.34
C ILE A 83 18.15 -10.48 3.84
N PHE A 84 17.67 -9.37 3.29
CA PHE A 84 17.94 -8.05 3.82
C PHE A 84 16.68 -7.52 4.49
N TRP A 85 16.76 -7.26 5.79
CA TRP A 85 15.68 -6.63 6.52
C TRP A 85 15.97 -5.15 6.77
N LEU A 86 15.29 -4.29 6.00
CA LEU A 86 15.31 -2.84 6.18
C LEU A 86 14.15 -2.44 7.10
N TYR A 87 14.46 -2.04 8.34
CA TYR A 87 13.44 -1.72 9.33
C TYR A 87 13.57 -0.31 9.87
N GLY A 88 12.47 0.22 10.39
CA GLY A 88 12.44 1.58 10.94
C GLY A 88 11.02 2.03 11.27
N PRO A 89 10.87 3.19 11.91
CA PRO A 89 9.55 3.71 12.30
C PRO A 89 8.68 4.07 11.09
N ALA A 90 7.40 4.34 11.36
CA ALA A 90 6.49 4.85 10.34
C ALA A 90 7.06 6.15 9.74
N GLY A 91 6.91 6.32 8.42
CA GLY A 91 7.37 7.54 7.77
C GLY A 91 8.88 7.71 7.59
N ALA A 92 9.71 6.72 7.95
CA ALA A 92 11.16 6.77 7.72
C ALA A 92 11.56 6.68 6.23
N GLY A 93 10.64 6.28 5.34
CA GLY A 93 10.89 6.16 3.89
C GLY A 93 11.22 4.76 3.38
N LYS A 94 10.92 3.70 4.15
CA LYS A 94 11.15 2.29 3.76
C LYS A 94 10.53 1.94 2.40
N SER A 95 9.23 2.21 2.21
CA SER A 95 8.52 1.93 0.96
C SER A 95 9.06 2.72 -0.23
N ALA A 96 9.56 3.94 0.01
CA ALA A 96 10.19 4.75 -1.04
C ALA A 96 11.54 4.16 -1.48
N ILE A 97 12.33 3.63 -0.53
CA ILE A 97 13.57 2.91 -0.82
C ILE A 97 13.26 1.60 -1.56
N ALA A 98 12.29 0.82 -1.08
CA ALA A 98 11.86 -0.42 -1.72
C ALA A 98 11.39 -0.21 -3.16
N GLN A 99 10.59 0.84 -3.40
CA GLN A 99 10.17 1.23 -4.74
C GLN A 99 11.36 1.62 -5.62
N THR A 100 12.27 2.45 -5.11
CA THR A 100 13.46 2.90 -5.85
C THR A 100 14.34 1.72 -6.27
N ILE A 101 14.54 0.75 -5.37
CA ILE A 101 15.30 -0.48 -5.66
C ILE A 101 14.54 -1.36 -6.66
N ALA A 102 13.23 -1.50 -6.55
CA ALA A 102 12.44 -2.28 -7.50
C ALA A 102 12.48 -1.68 -8.91
N GLU A 103 12.28 -0.37 -9.05
CA GLU A 103 12.39 0.33 -10.34
C GLU A 103 13.80 0.24 -10.93
N ALA A 104 14.84 0.33 -10.09
CA ALA A 104 16.22 0.11 -10.53
C ALA A 104 16.45 -1.33 -11.00
N GLY A 105 15.98 -2.31 -10.23
CA GLY A 105 16.10 -3.72 -10.58
C GLY A 105 15.33 -4.14 -11.82
N GLN A 106 14.17 -3.53 -12.08
CA GLN A 106 13.45 -3.75 -13.32
C GLN A 106 14.25 -3.20 -14.52
N ARG A 107 14.82 -2.00 -14.39
CA ARG A 107 15.60 -1.35 -15.45
C ARG A 107 16.91 -2.09 -15.75
N GLU A 108 17.56 -2.62 -14.72
CA GLU A 108 18.84 -3.33 -14.80
C GLU A 108 18.68 -4.85 -15.00
N GLY A 109 17.45 -5.36 -14.97
CA GLY A 109 17.13 -6.76 -15.29
C GLY A 109 17.37 -7.76 -14.15
N PHE A 110 17.55 -7.31 -12.90
CA PHE A 110 17.74 -8.20 -11.74
C PHE A 110 16.49 -8.36 -10.87
N LEU A 111 15.44 -7.57 -11.06
CA LEU A 111 14.19 -7.74 -10.29
C LEU A 111 13.39 -8.94 -10.81
N ALA A 112 13.22 -9.95 -9.96
CA ALA A 112 12.38 -11.10 -10.26
C ALA A 112 10.92 -10.94 -9.82
N GLY A 113 10.67 -10.10 -8.81
CA GLY A 113 9.32 -9.90 -8.33
C GLY A 113 9.25 -8.89 -7.20
N SER A 114 8.05 -8.36 -7.00
CA SER A 114 7.80 -7.38 -5.94
C SER A 114 6.38 -7.52 -5.42
N PHE A 115 6.21 -7.41 -4.11
CA PHE A 115 4.92 -7.40 -3.44
C PHE A 115 4.90 -6.31 -2.37
N PHE A 116 4.02 -5.33 -2.53
CA PHE A 116 3.81 -4.25 -1.58
C PHE A 116 2.50 -4.50 -0.85
N PHE A 117 2.58 -4.81 0.44
CA PHE A 117 1.41 -4.86 1.30
C PHE A 117 0.75 -3.48 1.39
N SER A 118 -0.53 -3.46 1.73
CA SER A 118 -1.28 -2.25 2.04
C SER A 118 -2.35 -2.57 3.05
N ARG A 119 -2.29 -1.99 4.25
CA ARG A 119 -3.27 -2.21 5.33
C ARG A 119 -4.71 -1.91 4.87
N ASN A 120 -4.86 -0.94 3.99
CA ASN A 120 -6.14 -0.44 3.50
C ASN A 120 -6.73 -1.25 2.34
N ASP A 121 -5.97 -2.18 1.74
CA ASP A 121 -6.48 -3.05 0.67
C ASP A 121 -6.64 -4.50 1.16
N PRO A 122 -7.88 -5.00 1.32
CA PRO A 122 -8.20 -6.40 1.63
C PRO A 122 -7.57 -7.46 0.73
N ARG A 123 -7.01 -7.10 -0.43
CA ARG A 123 -6.30 -8.03 -1.32
C ARG A 123 -4.78 -8.04 -1.06
N ARG A 124 -4.27 -7.01 -0.36
CA ARG A 124 -2.86 -6.76 -0.09
C ARG A 124 -2.55 -6.61 1.41
N ASN A 125 -3.51 -6.85 2.30
CA ASN A 125 -3.32 -6.82 3.76
C ASN A 125 -3.27 -8.23 4.37
N ASN A 126 -3.14 -9.27 3.56
CA ASN A 126 -3.12 -10.66 4.00
C ASN A 126 -2.20 -11.47 3.07
N PRO A 127 -1.79 -12.68 3.47
CA PRO A 127 -0.75 -13.41 2.76
C PRO A 127 -1.25 -14.14 1.50
N ASN A 128 -2.56 -14.21 1.26
CA ASN A 128 -3.16 -15.15 0.30
C ASN A 128 -2.69 -14.93 -1.15
N SER A 129 -2.39 -13.69 -1.52
CA SER A 129 -1.96 -13.32 -2.88
C SER A 129 -0.44 -13.24 -3.02
N LEU A 130 0.32 -13.32 -1.92
CA LEU A 130 1.78 -13.10 -1.91
C LEU A 130 2.49 -14.11 -2.83
N VAL A 131 2.32 -15.40 -2.55
CA VAL A 131 3.07 -16.46 -3.24
C VAL A 131 2.70 -16.52 -4.72
N LEU A 132 1.41 -16.47 -5.05
CA LEU A 132 0.95 -16.50 -6.44
C LEU A 132 1.47 -15.28 -7.23
N SER A 133 1.49 -14.09 -6.62
CA SER A 133 2.01 -12.88 -7.26
C SER A 133 3.52 -12.96 -7.51
N LEU A 134 4.28 -13.50 -6.55
CA LEU A 134 5.72 -13.71 -6.70
C LEU A 134 6.02 -14.79 -7.74
N ALA A 135 5.31 -15.92 -7.73
CA ALA A 135 5.46 -16.98 -8.72
C ALA A 135 5.17 -16.49 -10.14
N HIS A 136 4.12 -15.69 -10.33
CA HIS A 136 3.80 -15.09 -11.62
C HIS A 136 4.90 -14.13 -12.08
N SER A 137 5.39 -13.29 -11.16
CA SER A 137 6.46 -12.34 -11.47
C SER A 137 7.75 -13.05 -11.85
N LEU A 138 8.12 -14.11 -11.10
CA LEU A 138 9.28 -14.96 -11.36
C LEU A 138 9.20 -15.61 -12.74
N ALA A 139 8.07 -16.23 -13.06
CA ALA A 139 7.86 -16.88 -14.36
C ALA A 139 7.97 -15.89 -15.54
N TYR A 140 7.61 -14.63 -15.35
CA TYR A 140 7.72 -13.60 -16.38
C TYR A 140 9.11 -12.98 -16.47
N ALA A 141 9.77 -12.78 -15.32
CA ALA A 141 11.09 -12.16 -15.25
C ALA A 141 12.23 -13.11 -15.66
N ILE A 142 12.03 -14.42 -15.49
CA ILE A 142 13.05 -15.44 -15.73
C ILE A 142 12.48 -16.47 -16.72
N PRO A 143 12.81 -16.36 -18.03
CA PRO A 143 12.28 -17.24 -19.06
C PRO A 143 12.47 -18.74 -18.78
N GLU A 144 13.58 -19.11 -18.13
CA GLU A 144 13.87 -20.50 -17.75
C GLU A 144 12.92 -21.04 -16.67
N LEU A 145 12.37 -20.17 -15.81
CA LEU A 145 11.35 -20.57 -14.83
C LEU A 145 9.96 -20.67 -15.44
N GLN A 146 9.69 -19.97 -16.54
CA GLN A 146 8.35 -19.91 -17.13
C GLN A 146 7.78 -21.31 -17.39
N GLY A 147 8.52 -22.14 -18.14
CA GLY A 147 8.09 -23.51 -18.46
C GLY A 147 7.97 -24.41 -17.23
N LEU A 148 8.86 -24.23 -16.25
CA LEU A 148 8.87 -25.03 -15.02
C LEU A 148 7.66 -24.73 -14.12
N VAL A 149 7.27 -23.46 -14.02
CA VAL A 149 6.06 -23.03 -13.30
C VAL A 149 4.81 -23.48 -14.06
N GLU A 150 4.79 -23.36 -15.39
CA GLU A 150 3.69 -23.89 -16.21
C GLU A 150 3.50 -25.40 -15.99
N ASP A 151 4.58 -26.18 -16.01
CA ASP A 151 4.54 -27.62 -15.80
C ASP A 151 4.10 -28.00 -14.38
N ALA A 152 4.46 -27.19 -13.36
CA ALA A 152 3.95 -27.38 -12.00
C ALA A 152 2.43 -27.21 -11.95
N ILE A 153 1.89 -26.15 -12.57
CA ILE A 153 0.45 -25.88 -12.61
C ILE A 153 -0.28 -26.92 -13.48
N ARG A 154 0.29 -27.37 -14.62
CA ARG A 154 -0.31 -28.42 -15.46
C ARG A 154 -0.42 -29.74 -14.69
N ARG A 155 0.58 -30.09 -13.89
CA ARG A 155 0.58 -31.31 -13.06
C ARG A 155 -0.40 -31.21 -11.90
N ASN A 156 -0.50 -30.04 -11.26
CA ASN A 156 -1.39 -29.81 -10.13
C ASN A 156 -2.13 -28.46 -10.25
N PRO A 157 -3.24 -28.38 -11.02
CA PRO A 157 -3.99 -27.14 -11.15
C PRO A 157 -4.57 -26.62 -9.82
N ALA A 158 -4.79 -27.52 -8.84
CA ALA A 158 -5.29 -27.17 -7.52
C ALA A 158 -4.26 -26.43 -6.66
N VAL A 159 -2.98 -26.35 -7.08
CA VAL A 159 -1.92 -25.59 -6.38
C VAL A 159 -2.32 -24.14 -6.15
N ILE A 160 -3.08 -23.53 -7.06
CA ILE A 160 -3.57 -22.15 -6.94
C ILE A 160 -4.47 -21.94 -5.72
N GLN A 161 -5.11 -23.01 -5.22
CA GLN A 161 -5.97 -23.00 -4.04
C GLN A 161 -5.35 -23.75 -2.85
N ALA A 162 -4.10 -24.22 -2.99
CA ALA A 162 -3.41 -24.95 -1.94
C ALA A 162 -2.97 -24.03 -0.79
N THR A 163 -2.34 -24.62 0.22
CA THR A 163 -1.74 -23.87 1.32
C THR A 163 -0.62 -22.96 0.80
N LEU A 164 -0.30 -21.87 1.51
CA LEU A 164 0.78 -20.97 1.10
C LEU A 164 2.14 -21.69 1.06
N GLU A 165 2.33 -22.66 1.96
CA GLU A 165 3.50 -23.52 2.03
C GLU A 165 3.63 -24.38 0.77
N ASP A 166 2.55 -25.04 0.37
CA ASP A 166 2.54 -25.87 -0.84
C ASP A 166 2.67 -25.03 -2.11
N GLN A 167 2.00 -23.87 -2.17
CA GLN A 167 2.17 -22.90 -3.24
C GLN A 167 3.63 -22.46 -3.37
N PHE A 168 4.29 -22.14 -2.25
CA PHE A 168 5.66 -21.63 -2.27
C PHE A 168 6.65 -22.73 -2.67
N ARG A 169 6.42 -23.95 -2.16
CA ARG A 169 7.21 -25.12 -2.55
C ARG A 169 7.07 -25.41 -4.05
N GLU A 170 5.85 -25.63 -4.53
CA GLU A 170 5.58 -26.16 -5.88
C GLU A 170 5.73 -25.11 -6.98
N LEU A 171 5.51 -23.82 -6.69
CA LEU A 171 5.56 -22.76 -7.70
C LEU A 171 6.85 -21.93 -7.66
N ILE A 172 7.63 -21.99 -6.58
CA ILE A 172 8.87 -21.19 -6.44
C ILE A 172 10.07 -22.08 -6.17
N ILE A 173 10.08 -22.83 -5.06
CA ILE A 173 11.27 -23.62 -4.66
C ILE A 173 11.58 -24.72 -5.68
N ASP A 174 10.62 -25.59 -5.98
CA ASP A 174 10.84 -26.75 -6.86
C ASP A 174 11.21 -26.33 -8.28
N PRO A 175 10.56 -25.34 -8.92
CA PRO A 175 11.02 -24.78 -10.18
C PRO A 175 12.46 -24.23 -10.10
N CYS A 176 12.82 -23.49 -9.05
CA CYS A 176 14.16 -22.95 -8.91
C CYS A 176 15.25 -24.02 -8.74
N ARG A 177 14.93 -25.16 -8.11
CA ARG A 177 15.86 -26.30 -7.97
C ARG A 177 16.22 -26.95 -9.31
N LEU A 178 15.31 -26.87 -10.29
CA LEU A 178 15.49 -27.47 -11.61
C LEU A 178 16.25 -26.55 -12.57
N LEU A 179 16.53 -25.30 -12.18
CA LEU A 179 17.27 -24.39 -13.01
C LEU A 179 18.71 -24.89 -13.22
N PRO A 180 19.17 -25.03 -14.48
CA PRO A 180 20.59 -25.16 -14.73
C PRO A 180 21.28 -23.89 -14.20
N ARG A 181 22.44 -24.03 -13.55
CA ARG A 181 23.13 -22.89 -12.92
C ARG A 181 24.30 -22.35 -13.77
N PRO A 182 24.07 -21.56 -14.82
CA PRO A 182 25.12 -20.77 -15.44
C PRO A 182 25.07 -19.33 -14.89
N HIS A 183 25.91 -19.01 -13.91
CA HIS A 183 26.45 -17.66 -13.68
C HIS A 183 25.49 -16.43 -13.80
N CYS A 184 24.28 -16.48 -13.24
CA CYS A 184 23.39 -15.32 -13.23
C CYS A 184 23.54 -14.50 -11.92
N LEU A 185 23.46 -13.18 -12.05
CA LEU A 185 23.32 -12.23 -10.94
C LEU A 185 22.17 -12.71 -10.02
N PRO A 186 22.27 -12.52 -8.70
CA PRO A 186 21.18 -12.91 -7.81
C PRO A 186 19.92 -12.11 -8.15
N TRP A 187 18.84 -12.81 -8.44
CA TRP A 187 17.55 -12.19 -8.68
C TRP A 187 16.99 -11.59 -7.39
N LEU A 188 16.28 -10.48 -7.47
CA LEU A 188 15.72 -9.80 -6.30
C LEU A 188 14.20 -10.00 -6.19
N LEU A 189 13.76 -10.44 -5.02
CA LEU A 189 12.37 -10.34 -4.58
C LEU A 189 12.24 -9.21 -3.56
N VAL A 190 11.31 -8.28 -3.80
CA VAL A 190 11.03 -7.16 -2.88
C VAL A 190 9.70 -7.40 -2.18
N ILE A 191 9.70 -7.38 -0.85
CA ILE A 191 8.49 -7.48 -0.02
C ILE A 191 8.46 -6.27 0.91
N ASP A 192 7.55 -5.34 0.63
CA ASP A 192 7.40 -4.09 1.41
C ASP A 192 6.12 -4.10 2.25
N GLY A 193 6.21 -3.58 3.47
CA GLY A 193 5.08 -3.41 4.37
C GLY A 193 4.63 -4.71 5.04
N LEU A 194 5.53 -5.63 5.38
CA LEU A 194 5.14 -6.88 6.06
C LEU A 194 4.32 -6.63 7.35
N ASP A 195 4.58 -5.53 8.06
CA ASP A 195 3.81 -5.07 9.22
C ASP A 195 2.37 -4.65 8.89
N GLU A 196 2.07 -4.40 7.62
CA GLU A 196 0.72 -4.09 7.13
C GLU A 196 -0.12 -5.34 6.84
N CYS A 197 0.48 -6.53 6.92
CA CYS A 197 -0.25 -7.80 6.89
C CYS A 197 -1.00 -8.00 8.22
N ILE A 198 -2.31 -8.21 8.14
CA ILE A 198 -3.18 -8.41 9.29
C ILE A 198 -2.91 -9.77 9.94
N GLY A 199 -2.72 -9.74 11.26
CA GLY A 199 -2.53 -10.91 12.11
C GLY A 199 -1.06 -11.26 12.31
N SER A 200 -0.62 -11.27 13.57
CA SER A 200 0.75 -11.64 13.96
C SER A 200 1.13 -13.03 13.46
N SER A 201 0.20 -13.99 13.52
CA SER A 201 0.41 -15.34 13.00
C SER A 201 0.63 -15.37 11.48
N SER A 202 -0.04 -14.51 10.72
CA SER A 202 0.17 -14.37 9.27
C SER A 202 1.56 -13.82 8.96
N GLN A 203 2.00 -12.78 9.68
CA GLN A 203 3.34 -12.20 9.54
C GLN A 203 4.43 -13.26 9.82
N GLN A 204 4.29 -14.00 10.93
CA GLN A 204 5.21 -15.08 11.30
C GLN A 204 5.18 -16.22 10.29
N ARG A 205 4.00 -16.61 9.79
CA ARG A 205 3.84 -17.64 8.75
C ARG A 205 4.54 -17.26 7.45
N ILE A 206 4.40 -16.02 6.99
CA ILE A 206 5.13 -15.52 5.79
C ILE A 206 6.63 -15.70 5.99
N LEU A 207 7.17 -15.23 7.12
CA LEU A 207 8.60 -15.34 7.39
C LEU A 207 9.07 -16.80 7.41
N SER A 208 8.34 -17.70 8.07
CA SER A 208 8.65 -19.14 8.08
C SER A 208 8.64 -19.77 6.68
N ILE A 209 7.70 -19.37 5.82
CA ILE A 209 7.64 -19.81 4.42
C ILE A 209 8.88 -19.33 3.66
N LEU A 210 9.23 -18.05 3.75
CA LEU A 210 10.44 -17.51 3.10
C LEU A 210 11.71 -18.17 3.65
N ALA A 211 11.73 -18.51 4.93
CA ALA A 211 12.81 -19.22 5.58
C ALA A 211 13.08 -20.59 4.91
N SER A 212 12.03 -21.28 4.45
CA SER A 212 12.19 -22.58 3.78
C SER A 212 12.99 -22.53 2.49
N ALA A 213 13.16 -21.35 1.87
CA ALA A 213 14.02 -21.15 0.71
C ALA A 213 15.51 -20.90 1.06
N LEU A 214 15.86 -20.68 2.33
CA LEU A 214 17.22 -20.29 2.73
C LEU A 214 18.25 -21.44 2.65
N PRO A 215 17.95 -22.67 3.12
CA PRO A 215 18.86 -23.80 2.98
C PRO A 215 19.01 -24.27 1.53
N GLU A 216 18.01 -23.94 0.71
CA GLU A 216 17.94 -24.32 -0.69
C GLU A 216 18.87 -23.41 -1.48
N ASP A 217 19.75 -23.94 -2.30
CA ASP A 217 20.70 -23.11 -3.05
C ASP A 217 20.03 -22.47 -4.28
N ILE A 218 19.09 -21.58 -3.99
CA ILE A 218 18.20 -20.86 -4.88
C ILE A 218 18.83 -19.51 -5.26
N PRO A 219 18.75 -19.09 -6.53
CA PRO A 219 19.44 -17.92 -7.06
C PRO A 219 18.75 -16.57 -6.82
N PHE A 220 17.97 -16.39 -5.74
CA PHE A 220 17.36 -15.10 -5.42
C PHE A 220 17.65 -14.61 -3.99
N ARG A 221 17.77 -13.29 -3.88
CA ARG A 221 17.84 -12.52 -2.64
C ARG A 221 16.47 -11.91 -2.33
N ILE A 222 16.17 -11.71 -1.05
CA ILE A 222 14.87 -11.19 -0.59
C ILE A 222 15.08 -9.92 0.22
N LEU A 223 14.59 -8.79 -0.30
CA LEU A 223 14.50 -7.54 0.45
C LEU A 223 13.15 -7.51 1.18
N ILE A 224 13.18 -7.40 2.51
CA ILE A 224 12.00 -7.23 3.35
C ILE A 224 12.06 -5.85 4.00
N CYS A 225 11.03 -5.05 3.80
CA CYS A 225 10.86 -3.75 4.44
C CYS A 225 9.68 -3.78 5.42
N SER A 226 9.90 -3.45 6.69
CA SER A 226 8.81 -3.42 7.67
C SER A 226 9.10 -2.53 8.90
N ARG A 227 8.08 -2.26 9.71
CA ARG A 227 8.30 -1.83 11.10
C ARG A 227 8.89 -2.99 11.92
N PRO A 228 9.66 -2.70 12.99
CA PRO A 228 10.19 -3.71 13.88
C PRO A 228 9.14 -4.18 14.91
N GLU A 229 7.97 -4.62 14.43
CA GLU A 229 6.90 -5.15 15.29
C GLU A 229 7.36 -6.45 16.00
N PRO A 230 6.90 -6.72 17.23
CA PRO A 230 7.35 -7.89 17.99
C PRO A 230 7.26 -9.22 17.22
N PRO A 231 6.15 -9.56 16.53
CA PRO A 231 6.04 -10.83 15.82
C PRO A 231 7.10 -11.04 14.73
N ILE A 232 7.49 -9.95 14.05
CA ILE A 232 8.52 -9.96 13.00
C ILE A 232 9.91 -10.11 13.63
N ARG A 233 10.19 -9.33 14.69
CA ARG A 233 11.47 -9.37 15.41
C ARG A 233 11.75 -10.75 16.00
N GLU A 234 10.74 -11.35 16.62
CA GLU A 234 10.85 -12.67 17.26
C GLU A 234 11.33 -13.74 16.27
N VAL A 235 10.76 -13.78 15.06
CA VAL A 235 11.14 -14.75 14.03
C VAL A 235 12.54 -14.47 13.51
N PHE A 236 12.87 -13.22 13.17
CA PHE A 236 14.19 -12.89 12.69
C PHE A 236 15.30 -13.16 13.72
N ASN A 237 14.99 -13.05 15.02
CA ASN A 237 15.92 -13.32 16.11
C ASN A 237 16.17 -14.81 16.38
N THR A 238 15.51 -15.72 15.67
CA THR A 238 15.80 -17.15 15.78
C THR A 238 17.17 -17.47 15.17
N GLU A 239 17.84 -18.51 15.71
CA GLU A 239 19.13 -18.97 15.19
C GLU A 239 19.07 -19.43 13.73
N TYR A 240 17.88 -19.78 13.23
CA TYR A 240 17.66 -20.18 11.86
C TYR A 240 17.95 -19.07 10.84
N PHE A 241 17.59 -17.82 11.15
CA PHE A 241 17.80 -16.67 10.24
C PHE A 241 19.19 -16.08 10.35
N ARG A 242 19.90 -16.31 11.46
CA ARG A 242 21.18 -15.67 11.78
C ARG A 242 22.24 -15.73 10.67
N PRO A 243 22.46 -16.84 9.95
CA PRO A 243 23.46 -16.90 8.88
C PRO A 243 22.98 -16.31 7.54
N TYR A 244 21.70 -15.96 7.43
CA TYR A 244 21.08 -15.51 6.17
C TYR A 244 20.51 -14.11 6.24
N LEU A 245 20.63 -13.39 7.36
CA LEU A 245 19.90 -12.15 7.60
C LEU A 245 20.84 -10.97 7.84
N MET A 246 20.88 -10.06 6.87
CA MET A 246 21.41 -8.72 7.05
C MET A 246 20.34 -7.79 7.61
N ARG A 247 20.70 -6.98 8.61
CA ARG A 247 19.77 -6.08 9.30
C ARG A 247 20.24 -4.65 9.19
N VAL A 248 19.37 -3.77 8.70
CA VAL A 248 19.67 -2.34 8.61
C VAL A 248 18.50 -1.53 9.17
N ALA A 249 18.78 -0.76 10.20
CA ALA A 249 17.85 0.18 10.80
C ALA A 249 17.90 1.51 10.04
N LEU A 250 16.76 2.02 9.57
CA LEU A 250 16.63 3.41 9.15
C LEU A 250 16.50 4.31 10.39
N ASP A 251 17.65 4.58 11.01
CA ASP A 251 17.80 5.46 12.17
C ASP A 251 18.67 6.68 11.81
N ASP A 252 19.15 7.39 12.84
CA ASP A 252 19.93 8.62 12.70
C ASP A 252 21.31 8.41 12.06
N THR A 253 21.80 7.16 11.96
CA THR A 253 23.09 6.85 11.32
C THR A 253 23.12 7.31 9.87
N PHE A 254 21.98 7.30 9.18
CA PHE A 254 21.85 7.75 7.79
C PHE A 254 21.55 9.25 7.64
N SER A 255 21.77 10.05 8.69
CA SER A 255 21.58 11.51 8.68
C SER A 255 20.24 11.97 8.04
N PRO A 256 19.08 11.45 8.49
CA PRO A 256 17.78 11.75 7.86
C PRO A 256 17.49 13.25 7.80
N ASP A 257 17.95 14.04 8.76
CA ASP A 257 17.77 15.50 8.80
C ASP A 257 18.41 16.23 7.61
N LYS A 258 19.57 15.75 7.14
CA LYS A 258 20.23 16.33 5.96
C LYS A 258 19.39 16.10 4.72
N ASP A 259 18.86 14.89 4.58
CA ASP A 259 18.02 14.53 3.45
C ASP A 259 16.65 15.23 3.49
N ILE A 260 16.04 15.33 4.68
CA ILE A 260 14.78 16.06 4.89
C ILE A 260 14.96 17.54 4.56
N ARG A 261 16.08 18.15 4.98
CA ARG A 261 16.42 19.53 4.61
C ARG A 261 16.50 19.69 3.10
N LEU A 262 17.22 18.81 2.42
CA LEU A 262 17.36 18.84 0.96
C LEU A 262 15.99 18.71 0.28
N PHE A 263 15.17 17.76 0.73
CA PHE A 263 13.81 17.55 0.26
C PHE A 263 12.95 18.81 0.41
N LEU A 264 12.92 19.42 1.61
CA LEU A 264 12.12 20.61 1.89
C LEU A 264 12.56 21.82 1.05
N VAL A 265 13.87 22.05 0.92
CA VAL A 265 14.40 23.16 0.11
C VAL A 265 13.97 23.01 -1.35
N ASN A 266 14.18 21.83 -1.94
CA ASN A 266 13.82 21.57 -3.33
C ASN A 266 12.31 21.67 -3.55
N LYS A 267 11.50 21.15 -2.62
CA LYS A 267 10.04 21.21 -2.72
C LYS A 267 9.49 22.61 -2.57
N PHE A 268 9.97 23.40 -1.61
CA PHE A 268 9.56 24.81 -1.52
C PHE A 268 10.01 25.60 -2.75
N GLU A 269 11.20 25.36 -3.29
CA GLU A 269 11.59 26.01 -4.54
C GLU A 269 10.65 25.65 -5.72
N GLN A 270 10.23 24.38 -5.82
CA GLN A 270 9.22 23.95 -6.79
C GLN A 270 7.88 24.66 -6.59
N ILE A 271 7.39 24.76 -5.35
CA ILE A 271 6.14 25.45 -5.02
C ILE A 271 6.21 26.93 -5.44
N ARG A 272 7.32 27.61 -5.12
CA ARG A 272 7.55 29.02 -5.45
C ARG A 272 7.60 29.26 -6.97
N LYS A 273 8.23 28.37 -7.71
CA LYS A 273 8.39 28.48 -9.18
C LYS A 273 7.19 27.93 -9.97
N SER A 274 6.23 27.28 -9.31
CA SER A 274 5.11 26.65 -9.98
C SER A 274 4.24 27.69 -10.69
N PRO A 275 3.86 27.48 -11.97
CA PRO A 275 3.00 28.41 -12.71
C PRO A 275 1.66 28.70 -12.02
N ARG A 276 1.13 27.76 -11.22
CA ARG A 276 -0.12 27.97 -10.47
C ARG A 276 0.00 29.09 -9.43
N ASN A 277 1.20 29.30 -8.90
CA ASN A 277 1.48 30.27 -7.84
C ASN A 277 2.04 31.60 -8.39
N CYS A 278 1.99 31.82 -9.71
CA CYS A 278 2.52 33.03 -10.36
C CYS A 278 1.84 34.32 -9.89
N HIS A 279 0.60 34.22 -9.41
CA HIS A 279 -0.21 35.32 -8.90
C HIS A 279 0.13 35.68 -7.43
N ILE A 280 0.97 34.88 -6.76
CA ILE A 280 1.29 35.04 -5.34
C ILE A 280 2.58 35.86 -5.18
N PRO A 281 2.54 36.99 -4.45
CA PRO A 281 3.74 37.76 -4.17
C PRO A 281 4.54 37.10 -3.05
N PHE A 282 5.40 36.14 -3.40
CA PHE A 282 6.28 35.50 -2.43
C PHE A 282 7.26 36.50 -1.80
N PRO A 283 7.52 36.41 -0.48
CA PRO A 283 8.63 37.12 0.15
C PRO A 283 9.96 36.83 -0.56
N ALA A 284 10.88 37.80 -0.57
CA ALA A 284 12.18 37.64 -1.21
C ALA A 284 12.91 36.38 -0.71
N GLN A 285 12.89 36.18 0.61
CA GLN A 285 13.38 34.98 1.31
C GLN A 285 12.19 34.13 1.76
N TRP A 286 11.64 33.34 0.83
CA TRP A 286 10.63 32.32 1.14
C TRP A 286 11.18 30.92 0.89
N PRO A 287 11.11 30.01 1.87
CA PRO A 287 10.70 30.23 3.26
C PRO A 287 11.57 31.23 4.03
N ALA A 288 11.05 31.81 5.12
CA ALA A 288 11.80 32.70 6.00
C ALA A 288 13.05 32.01 6.57
N GLY A 289 14.08 32.80 6.87
CA GLY A 289 15.32 32.29 7.48
C GLY A 289 15.02 31.47 8.74
N GLY A 290 15.53 30.24 8.80
CA GLY A 290 15.31 29.32 9.91
C GLY A 290 14.05 28.45 9.83
N ALA A 291 13.06 28.79 8.99
CA ALA A 291 11.82 28.00 8.86
C ALA A 291 12.10 26.54 8.44
N VAL A 292 12.98 26.34 7.45
CA VAL A 292 13.37 24.98 7.05
C VAL A 292 14.08 24.24 8.18
N TYR A 293 14.92 24.92 8.96
CA TYR A 293 15.62 24.31 10.10
C TYR A 293 14.62 23.87 11.19
N GLU A 294 13.64 24.70 11.49
CA GLU A 294 12.56 24.37 12.42
C GLU A 294 11.74 23.16 11.93
N LEU A 295 11.38 23.12 10.66
CA LEU A 295 10.66 21.97 10.09
C LEU A 295 11.48 20.68 10.10
N VAL A 296 12.79 20.76 9.86
CA VAL A 296 13.70 19.61 9.99
C VAL A 296 13.73 19.11 11.43
N HIS A 297 13.85 20.02 12.39
CA HIS A 297 13.83 19.67 13.81
C HIS A 297 12.50 19.02 14.22
N LYS A 298 11.35 19.57 13.81
CA LYS A 298 10.02 18.98 14.07
C LYS A 298 9.82 17.65 13.35
N ALA A 299 10.51 17.42 12.23
CA ALA A 299 10.39 16.14 11.53
C ALA A 299 10.98 14.97 12.32
N CYS A 300 11.93 15.21 13.25
CA CYS A 300 12.56 14.18 14.07
C CYS A 300 13.01 12.95 13.23
N GLY A 301 13.66 13.19 12.09
CA GLY A 301 14.09 12.14 11.15
C GLY A 301 12.98 11.47 10.30
N GLN A 302 11.73 11.92 10.39
CA GLN A 302 10.57 11.30 9.74
C GLN A 302 10.16 12.05 8.47
N PHE A 303 10.38 11.44 7.31
CA PHE A 303 9.99 11.99 6.01
C PHE A 303 8.49 12.23 5.86
N ILE A 304 7.66 11.43 6.54
CA ILE A 304 6.21 11.64 6.51
C ILE A 304 5.81 13.03 6.99
N TYR A 305 6.49 13.58 8.00
CA TYR A 305 6.23 14.93 8.49
C TYR A 305 6.49 15.94 7.37
N ALA A 306 7.71 15.91 6.81
CA ALA A 306 8.10 16.81 5.74
C ALA A 306 7.21 16.67 4.49
N ALA A 307 6.86 15.45 4.10
CA ALA A 307 5.97 15.19 2.97
C ALA A 307 4.55 15.73 3.23
N THR A 308 4.03 15.56 4.44
CA THR A 308 2.71 16.08 4.83
C THR A 308 2.71 17.61 4.83
N VAL A 309 3.76 18.24 5.36
CA VAL A 309 3.93 19.71 5.32
C VAL A 309 3.95 20.20 3.88
N VAL A 310 4.76 19.59 3.00
CA VAL A 310 4.84 19.99 1.59
C VAL A 310 3.47 19.86 0.93
N LYS A 311 2.77 18.72 1.10
CA LYS A 311 1.42 18.54 0.53
C LYS A 311 0.41 19.56 1.05
N PHE A 312 0.49 19.91 2.34
CA PHE A 312 -0.42 20.90 2.96
C PHE A 312 -0.14 22.32 2.47
N VAL A 313 1.14 22.69 2.36
CA VAL A 313 1.58 24.00 1.84
C VAL A 313 1.28 24.14 0.35
N ASP A 314 1.33 23.03 -0.37
CA ASP A 314 1.12 22.98 -1.82
C ASP A 314 -0.34 22.71 -2.23
N ASP A 315 -1.29 23.00 -1.34
CA ASP A 315 -2.73 22.88 -1.58
C ASP A 315 -3.17 23.79 -2.74
N GLU A 316 -4.01 23.24 -3.62
CA GLU A 316 -4.41 23.88 -4.89
C GLU A 316 -5.18 25.19 -4.70
N TYR A 317 -5.96 25.30 -3.61
CA TYR A 317 -6.88 26.41 -3.38
C TYR A 317 -6.41 27.38 -2.30
N SER A 318 -5.21 27.16 -1.76
CA SER A 318 -4.67 27.91 -0.63
C SER A 318 -3.42 28.69 -0.99
N ASN A 319 -3.16 29.78 -0.26
CA ASN A 319 -1.89 30.49 -0.37
C ASN A 319 -0.78 29.72 0.36
N PRO A 320 0.31 29.29 -0.32
CA PRO A 320 1.39 28.54 0.32
C PRO A 320 2.09 29.30 1.46
N CYS A 321 2.14 30.63 1.40
CA CYS A 321 2.72 31.43 2.49
C CYS A 321 1.88 31.32 3.75
N THR A 322 0.55 31.45 3.63
CA THR A 322 -0.38 31.30 4.76
C THR A 322 -0.38 29.88 5.32
N GLN A 323 -0.36 28.86 4.46
CA GLN A 323 -0.30 27.48 4.92
C GLN A 323 1.01 27.16 5.66
N LEU A 324 2.14 27.71 5.20
CA LEU A 324 3.41 27.54 5.88
C LEU A 324 3.40 28.20 7.27
N GLU A 325 2.78 29.37 7.42
CA GLU A 325 2.60 30.03 8.71
C GLU A 325 1.76 29.19 9.69
N VAL A 326 0.70 28.53 9.21
CA VAL A 326 -0.13 27.62 10.03
C VAL A 326 0.70 26.47 10.61
N VAL A 327 1.62 25.90 9.83
CA VAL A 327 2.51 24.81 10.28
C VAL A 327 3.54 25.32 11.29
N LEU A 328 4.14 26.48 11.04
CA LEU A 328 5.19 27.07 11.89
C LEU A 328 4.62 27.63 13.21
N CYS A 329 3.37 28.08 13.23
CA CYS A 329 2.72 28.65 14.42
C CYS A 329 1.52 27.78 14.87
N PRO A 330 1.76 26.66 15.59
CA PRO A 330 0.69 25.82 16.12
C PRO A 330 -0.28 26.59 17.02
N LEU A 331 -1.57 26.50 16.69
CA LEU A 331 -2.67 26.97 17.54
C LEU A 331 -2.84 26.09 18.79
N LEU A 332 -2.34 24.85 18.75
CA LEU A 332 -2.44 23.87 19.83
C LEU A 332 -1.07 23.65 20.44
N ARG A 333 -0.97 23.85 21.76
CA ARG A 333 0.14 23.36 22.57
C ARG A 333 -0.33 22.06 23.21
N LEU A 334 -0.02 20.93 22.57
CA LEU A 334 -0.19 19.63 23.22
C LEU A 334 0.77 19.54 24.42
N ASP A 335 0.42 18.67 25.38
CA ASP A 335 1.24 18.48 26.57
C ASP A 335 2.65 18.02 26.15
N PRO A 336 3.73 18.76 26.51
CA PRO A 336 5.11 18.36 26.22
C PRO A 336 5.47 17.00 26.83
N ASP A 337 4.72 16.52 27.83
CA ASP A 337 4.92 15.20 28.44
C ASP A 337 4.26 14.05 27.65
N SER A 338 3.62 14.33 26.50
CA SER A 338 3.10 13.26 25.64
C SER A 338 4.25 12.52 24.95
N CYS A 339 4.62 11.36 25.51
CA CYS A 339 5.68 10.45 25.06
C CYS A 339 5.46 9.79 23.67
N SER A 340 4.71 10.40 22.75
CA SER A 340 4.56 9.87 21.39
C SER A 340 5.86 10.07 20.60
N PRO A 341 6.47 9.02 20.03
CA PRO A 341 7.63 9.18 19.14
C PRO A 341 7.27 9.92 17.83
N LEU A 342 5.97 10.17 17.60
CA LEU A 342 5.42 10.92 16.47
C LEU A 342 4.77 12.24 16.92
N HIS A 343 5.16 12.80 18.08
CA HIS A 343 4.50 13.96 18.71
C HIS A 343 4.28 15.14 17.75
N ASP A 344 5.32 15.62 17.07
CA ASP A 344 5.21 16.74 16.12
C ASP A 344 4.32 16.41 14.91
N LEU A 345 4.31 15.15 14.47
CA LEU A 345 3.41 14.69 13.42
C LEU A 345 1.96 14.68 13.90
N ASP A 346 1.72 14.28 15.15
CA ASP A 346 0.40 14.32 15.78
C ASP A 346 -0.10 15.77 15.91
N ILE A 347 0.78 16.72 16.29
CA ILE A 347 0.48 18.16 16.26
C ILE A 347 0.09 18.60 14.85
N LEU A 348 0.85 18.21 13.83
CA LEU A 348 0.58 18.58 12.44
C LEU A 348 -0.78 18.05 11.98
N TYR A 349 -1.12 16.80 12.29
CA TYR A 349 -2.45 16.25 11.99
C TYR A 349 -3.57 17.02 12.68
N HIS A 350 -3.40 17.34 13.97
CA HIS A 350 -4.35 18.17 14.71
C HIS A 350 -4.53 19.55 14.09
N GLN A 351 -3.44 20.21 13.68
CA GLN A 351 -3.49 21.50 13.00
C GLN A 351 -4.29 21.40 11.70
N ILE A 352 -3.95 20.45 10.83
CA ILE A 352 -4.63 20.24 9.54
C ILE A 352 -6.12 20.01 9.77
N LEU A 353 -6.49 19.08 10.65
CA LEU A 353 -7.90 18.79 10.96
C LEU A 353 -8.63 19.99 11.57
N SER A 354 -7.93 20.79 12.38
CA SER A 354 -8.50 21.96 13.07
C SER A 354 -8.73 23.17 12.16
N THR A 355 -8.11 23.21 10.97
CA THR A 355 -8.37 24.25 9.97
C THR A 355 -9.81 24.19 9.44
N ASN A 356 -10.46 23.03 9.55
CA ASN A 356 -11.82 22.85 9.08
C ASN A 356 -12.83 23.56 10.01
N PRO A 357 -13.68 24.47 9.49
CA PRO A 357 -14.68 25.16 10.29
C PRO A 357 -15.84 24.24 10.73
N ARG A 358 -16.09 23.13 10.02
CA ARG A 358 -17.18 22.18 10.28
C ARG A 358 -16.68 20.94 11.04
N ARG A 359 -15.99 21.16 12.17
CA ARG A 359 -15.27 20.10 12.92
C ARG A 359 -16.13 18.90 13.33
N SER A 360 -17.37 19.13 13.74
CA SER A 360 -18.29 18.04 14.11
C SER A 360 -18.59 17.11 12.92
N LYS A 361 -18.97 17.70 11.78
CA LYS A 361 -19.22 16.93 10.55
C LYS A 361 -17.95 16.24 10.03
N LEU A 362 -16.81 16.92 10.10
CA LEU A 362 -15.52 16.32 9.73
C LEU A 362 -15.23 15.08 10.58
N ARG A 363 -15.46 15.16 11.90
CA ARG A 363 -15.29 14.02 12.80
C ARG A 363 -16.19 12.85 12.41
N ASP A 364 -17.46 13.10 12.09
CA ASP A 364 -18.38 12.04 11.69
C ASP A 364 -17.95 11.38 10.37
N VAL A 365 -17.48 12.18 9.41
CA VAL A 365 -16.90 11.69 8.14
C VAL A 365 -15.64 10.85 8.38
N ILE A 366 -14.71 11.31 9.23
CA ILE A 366 -13.50 10.56 9.59
C ILE A 366 -13.86 9.23 10.28
N CYS A 367 -14.83 9.24 11.19
CA CYS A 367 -15.35 8.02 11.82
C CYS A 367 -15.91 7.05 10.77
N ALA A 368 -16.66 7.55 9.77
CA ALA A 368 -17.15 6.72 8.67
C ALA A 368 -16.01 6.13 7.83
N ILE A 369 -15.02 6.95 7.45
CA ILE A 369 -13.83 6.51 6.69
C ILE A 369 -13.09 5.39 7.43
N ALA A 370 -12.87 5.55 8.73
CA ALA A 370 -12.16 4.57 9.54
C ALA A 370 -12.98 3.29 9.83
N SER A 371 -14.31 3.35 9.71
CA SER A 371 -15.21 2.26 10.10
C SER A 371 -15.68 1.41 8.92
N ILE A 372 -15.99 2.01 7.76
CA ILE A 372 -16.51 1.29 6.57
C ILE A 372 -15.63 0.09 6.16
N PRO A 373 -14.28 0.16 6.20
CA PRO A 373 -13.43 -0.99 5.89
C PRO A 373 -13.72 -2.24 6.75
N LEU A 374 -14.27 -2.08 7.97
CA LEU A 374 -14.63 -3.21 8.84
C LEU A 374 -15.80 -4.04 8.28
N LEU A 375 -16.67 -3.45 7.47
CA LEU A 375 -17.77 -4.15 6.79
C LEU A 375 -17.28 -4.97 5.60
N SER A 376 -16.07 -4.70 5.11
CA SER A 376 -15.45 -5.37 3.95
C SER A 376 -14.78 -6.70 4.33
N ARG A 377 -15.36 -7.47 5.27
CA ARG A 377 -14.83 -8.81 5.60
C ARG A 377 -14.97 -9.73 4.39
N PRO A 378 -14.02 -10.67 4.17
CA PRO A 378 -14.05 -11.62 3.07
C PRO A 378 -15.12 -12.69 3.31
N SER A 379 -16.39 -12.31 3.27
CA SER A 379 -17.50 -13.24 3.06
C SER A 379 -17.75 -13.34 1.55
N ARG A 380 -18.18 -14.51 1.08
CA ARG A 380 -18.40 -14.89 -0.33
C ARG A 380 -19.46 -14.04 -1.07
N ALA A 381 -19.94 -12.94 -0.48
CA ALA A 381 -20.92 -12.04 -1.07
C ALA A 381 -20.24 -10.93 -1.87
N HIS A 382 -20.68 -10.73 -3.10
CA HIS A 382 -20.09 -9.86 -4.12
C HIS A 382 -20.25 -8.33 -3.86
N TYR A 383 -20.59 -7.92 -2.63
CA TYR A 383 -20.89 -6.53 -2.31
C TYR A 383 -19.96 -6.02 -1.22
N ARG A 384 -18.77 -5.57 -1.63
CA ARG A 384 -17.89 -4.75 -0.80
C ARG A 384 -18.45 -3.33 -0.79
N LEU A 385 -18.85 -2.83 0.38
CA LEU A 385 -19.19 -1.41 0.51
C LEU A 385 -17.89 -0.60 0.33
N LYS A 386 -17.80 0.11 -0.79
CA LYS A 386 -16.66 0.98 -1.06
C LYS A 386 -16.72 2.22 -0.16
N CYS A 387 -15.57 2.67 0.31
CA CYS A 387 -15.48 3.90 1.11
C CYS A 387 -15.47 5.14 0.19
N THR A 388 -16.57 5.40 -0.51
CA THR A 388 -16.67 6.56 -1.43
C THR A 388 -17.43 7.71 -0.78
N PRO A 389 -17.25 8.96 -1.25
CA PRO A 389 -18.03 10.10 -0.78
C PRO A 389 -19.54 9.85 -0.76
N ARG A 390 -20.10 9.30 -1.85
CA ARG A 390 -21.54 8.99 -1.93
C ARG A 390 -22.02 7.98 -0.89
N HIS A 391 -21.25 6.93 -0.63
CA HIS A 391 -21.61 5.94 0.39
C HIS A 391 -21.58 6.56 1.80
N ILE A 392 -20.63 7.44 2.07
CA ILE A 392 -20.55 8.17 3.35
C ILE A 392 -21.72 9.16 3.46
N GLU A 393 -22.07 9.87 2.38
CA GLU A 393 -23.22 10.78 2.35
C GLU A 393 -24.52 10.05 2.65
N ALA A 394 -24.74 8.88 2.03
CA ALA A 394 -25.90 8.04 2.31
C ALA A 394 -25.91 7.51 3.75
N LEU A 395 -24.76 7.10 4.28
CA LEU A 395 -24.62 6.56 5.63
C LEU A 395 -24.87 7.63 6.72
N LEU A 396 -24.41 8.86 6.48
CA LEU A 396 -24.49 9.97 7.43
C LEU A 396 -25.68 10.90 7.15
N LEU A 397 -26.52 10.59 6.15
CA LEU A 397 -27.65 11.41 5.70
C LEU A 397 -27.24 12.85 5.36
N LEU A 398 -26.09 12.99 4.69
CA LEU A 398 -25.59 14.26 4.18
C LEU A 398 -26.10 14.51 2.76
N ARG A 399 -26.04 15.77 2.30
CA ARG A 399 -26.42 16.11 0.92
C ARG A 399 -25.34 15.66 -0.05
N GLU A 400 -25.71 15.42 -1.31
CA GLU A 400 -24.73 15.11 -2.36
C GLU A 400 -23.67 16.22 -2.45
N GLY A 401 -22.39 15.83 -2.38
CA GLY A 401 -21.24 16.72 -2.41
C GLY A 401 -20.84 17.31 -1.05
N ASP A 402 -21.58 17.05 0.03
CA ASP A 402 -21.20 17.52 1.37
C ASP A 402 -19.90 16.87 1.83
N VAL A 403 -19.66 15.59 1.57
CA VAL A 403 -18.44 14.90 2.04
C VAL A 403 -17.21 15.48 1.36
N LEU A 404 -17.24 15.65 0.04
CA LEU A 404 -16.15 16.31 -0.70
C LEU A 404 -15.93 17.75 -0.20
N SER A 405 -17.00 18.48 0.09
CA SER A 405 -16.92 19.84 0.64
C SER A 405 -16.33 19.87 2.05
N ILE A 406 -16.65 18.89 2.89
CA ILE A 406 -16.12 18.74 4.25
C ILE A 406 -14.66 18.34 4.21
N LEU A 407 -14.24 17.49 3.27
CA LEU A 407 -12.86 17.02 3.19
C LEU A 407 -11.92 17.99 2.46
N ARG A 408 -12.41 19.16 2.01
CA ARG A 408 -11.57 20.22 1.45
C ARG A 408 -10.45 20.60 2.43
N GLY A 409 -9.23 20.71 1.91
CA GLY A 409 -8.02 20.99 2.70
C GLY A 409 -7.43 19.78 3.43
N MET A 410 -8.00 18.58 3.25
CA MET A 410 -7.48 17.33 3.85
C MET A 410 -6.64 16.50 2.87
N HIS A 411 -6.34 17.03 1.68
CA HIS A 411 -5.55 16.34 0.64
C HIS A 411 -4.09 16.05 1.04
N SER A 412 -3.61 16.61 2.16
CA SER A 412 -2.31 16.26 2.72
C SER A 412 -2.31 14.93 3.47
N ILE A 413 -3.47 14.48 3.96
CA ILE A 413 -3.63 13.29 4.81
C ILE A 413 -4.54 12.22 4.19
N LEU A 414 -5.46 12.61 3.32
CA LEU A 414 -6.42 11.74 2.63
C LEU A 414 -6.25 11.85 1.12
N ASP A 415 -6.26 10.71 0.45
CA ASP A 415 -6.44 10.62 -0.99
C ASP A 415 -7.93 10.73 -1.31
N ILE A 416 -8.30 11.78 -2.04
CA ILE A 416 -9.68 12.19 -2.30
C ILE A 416 -9.82 12.43 -3.80
N GLY A 417 -10.48 11.51 -4.47
CA GLY A 417 -10.88 11.64 -5.88
C GLY A 417 -12.27 12.25 -6.04
N GLY A 418 -13.00 11.75 -7.03
CA GLY A 418 -14.39 12.10 -7.31
C GLY A 418 -15.42 11.43 -6.38
N PRO A 419 -16.72 11.65 -6.62
CA PRO A 419 -17.82 11.16 -5.77
C PRO A 419 -17.91 9.63 -5.63
N ASP A 420 -17.40 8.91 -6.63
CA ASP A 420 -17.43 7.44 -6.72
C ASP A 420 -16.07 6.79 -6.46
N ASP A 421 -15.02 7.60 -6.22
CA ASP A 421 -13.68 7.12 -5.92
C ASP A 421 -13.55 6.78 -4.43
N GLU A 422 -12.75 5.76 -4.11
CA GLU A 422 -12.51 5.37 -2.72
C GLU A 422 -11.60 6.39 -2.03
N ILE A 423 -12.03 6.87 -0.86
CA ILE A 423 -11.22 7.69 0.02
C ILE A 423 -10.26 6.78 0.77
N GLN A 424 -8.97 7.10 0.72
CA GLN A 424 -7.92 6.34 1.41
C GLN A 424 -7.05 7.26 2.25
N THR A 425 -6.47 6.72 3.33
CA THR A 425 -5.43 7.44 4.08
C THR A 425 -4.11 7.31 3.35
N PHE A 426 -3.39 8.42 3.16
CA PHE A 426 -2.08 8.38 2.48
C PHE A 426 -1.05 7.55 3.23
N HIS A 427 -1.15 7.53 4.56
CA HIS A 427 -0.17 6.91 5.42
C HIS A 427 -0.84 6.16 6.58
N ALA A 428 -0.38 4.94 6.84
CA ALA A 428 -0.82 4.14 7.98
C ALA A 428 -0.62 4.87 9.33
N ALA A 429 0.35 5.78 9.43
CA ALA A 429 0.57 6.59 10.63
C ALA A 429 -0.62 7.49 11.00
N PHE A 430 -1.42 7.92 10.03
CA PHE A 430 -2.63 8.70 10.28
C PHE A 430 -3.76 7.81 10.82
N ASP A 431 -3.91 6.59 10.30
CA ASP A 431 -4.81 5.59 10.87
C ASP A 431 -4.39 5.21 12.31
N ASP A 432 -3.08 5.05 12.56
CA ASP A 432 -2.54 4.83 13.91
C ASP A 432 -2.86 6.02 14.84
N PHE A 433 -2.81 7.26 14.34
CA PHE A 433 -3.17 8.47 15.09
C PHE A 433 -4.65 8.45 15.50
N LEU A 434 -5.57 8.21 14.54
CA LEU A 434 -7.01 8.19 14.79
C LEU A 434 -7.45 7.09 15.77
N ARG A 435 -6.67 6.00 15.87
CA ARG A 435 -6.94 4.84 16.73
C ARG A 435 -6.37 4.96 18.14
N ASP A 436 -5.64 6.02 18.45
CA ASP A 436 -5.07 6.26 19.76
C ASP A 436 -5.71 7.51 20.37
N GLU A 437 -6.42 7.33 21.49
CA GLU A 437 -7.14 8.41 22.18
C GLU A 437 -6.18 9.48 22.72
N ALA A 438 -5.00 9.08 23.20
CA ALA A 438 -4.00 10.00 23.73
C ALA A 438 -3.39 10.87 22.62
N ARG A 439 -3.31 10.33 21.39
CA ARG A 439 -2.77 11.06 20.23
C ARG A 439 -3.83 11.93 19.56
N SER A 440 -5.00 11.38 19.25
CA SER A 440 -6.02 12.06 18.41
C SER A 440 -7.09 12.82 19.19
N GLY A 441 -7.25 12.61 20.49
CA GLY A 441 -8.18 13.35 21.34
C GLY A 441 -9.59 13.44 20.75
N TYR A 442 -10.02 14.64 20.37
CA TYR A 442 -11.33 14.88 19.76
C TYR A 442 -11.62 14.02 18.52
N PHE A 443 -10.58 13.73 17.72
CA PHE A 443 -10.69 12.95 16.48
C PHE A 443 -10.55 11.44 16.68
N TYR A 444 -10.49 10.97 17.93
CA TYR A 444 -10.41 9.54 18.24
C TYR A 444 -11.66 8.80 17.73
N VAL A 445 -11.43 7.77 16.90
CA VAL A 445 -12.50 7.00 16.25
C VAL A 445 -12.96 5.78 17.07
N GLY A 446 -12.32 5.50 18.20
CA GLY A 446 -12.65 4.33 19.02
C GLY A 446 -11.94 3.05 18.58
N ASP A 447 -12.09 1.98 19.37
CA ASP A 447 -11.69 0.62 19.02
C ASP A 447 -12.63 -0.03 17.99
N GLU A 448 -12.39 -1.30 17.62
CA GLU A 448 -13.23 -2.01 16.65
C GLU A 448 -14.70 -2.07 17.08
N GLN A 449 -14.97 -2.28 18.38
CA GLN A 449 -16.34 -2.34 18.91
C GLN A 449 -17.06 -0.99 18.81
N ARG A 450 -16.38 0.11 19.18
CA ARG A 450 -16.95 1.47 19.06
C ARG A 450 -17.23 1.85 17.62
N ARG A 451 -16.33 1.50 16.69
CA ARG A 451 -16.52 1.75 15.24
C ARG A 451 -17.68 0.94 14.66
N LEU A 452 -17.80 -0.34 15.00
CA LEU A 452 -18.95 -1.16 14.62
C LEU A 452 -20.26 -0.62 15.21
N GLY A 453 -20.24 -0.18 16.47
CA GLY A 453 -21.39 0.46 17.11
C GLY A 453 -21.78 1.78 16.45
N PHE A 454 -20.81 2.59 16.02
CA PHE A 454 -21.05 3.81 15.23
C PHE A 454 -21.74 3.47 13.91
N LEU A 455 -21.21 2.52 13.14
CA LEU A 455 -21.82 2.07 11.89
C LEU A 455 -23.24 1.54 12.09
N GLY A 456 -23.46 0.72 13.12
CA GLY A 456 -24.77 0.17 13.42
C GLY A 456 -25.82 1.26 13.69
N ARG A 457 -25.44 2.33 14.41
CA ARG A 457 -26.32 3.49 14.63
C ARG A 457 -26.60 4.25 13.33
N CYS A 458 -25.57 4.55 12.53
CA CYS A 458 -25.75 5.26 11.26
C CYS A 458 -26.64 4.48 10.29
N LEU A 459 -26.43 3.17 10.17
CA LEU A 459 -27.26 2.30 9.32
C LEU A 459 -28.71 2.26 9.79
N LEU A 460 -28.95 2.15 11.11
CA LEU A 460 -30.31 2.17 11.65
C LEU A 460 -31.02 3.49 11.34
N HIS A 461 -30.34 4.62 11.56
CA HIS A 461 -30.88 5.93 11.23
C HIS A 461 -31.14 6.11 9.73
N ALA A 462 -30.26 5.59 8.88
CA ALA A 462 -30.46 5.65 7.43
C ALA A 462 -31.67 4.80 7.01
N ILE A 463 -31.79 3.58 7.54
CA ILE A 463 -32.92 2.70 7.29
C ILE A 463 -34.24 3.37 7.71
N ASP A 464 -34.30 3.91 8.93
CA ASP A 464 -35.50 4.60 9.45
C ASP A 464 -35.87 5.81 8.57
N HIS A 465 -34.89 6.57 8.09
CA HIS A 465 -35.10 7.71 7.21
C HIS A 465 -35.70 7.29 5.86
N TYR A 466 -35.15 6.26 5.21
CA TYR A 466 -35.68 5.77 3.94
C TYR A 466 -37.05 5.10 4.09
N PHE A 467 -37.32 4.40 5.20
CA PHE A 467 -38.66 3.87 5.48
C PHE A 467 -39.69 4.98 5.65
N ALA A 468 -39.36 6.08 6.34
CA ALA A 468 -40.26 7.21 6.50
C ALA A 468 -40.56 7.94 5.19
N ILE A 469 -39.59 8.00 4.27
CA ILE A 469 -39.79 8.59 2.93
C ILE A 469 -40.66 7.67 2.06
N CYS A 470 -40.35 6.37 2.02
CA CYS A 470 -41.08 5.42 1.17
C CYS A 470 -42.50 5.11 1.69
N GLY A 471 -42.73 5.17 3.00
CA GLY A 471 -44.06 4.97 3.61
C GLY A 471 -45.01 6.17 3.45
N GLY A 472 -44.53 7.32 2.97
CA GLY A 472 -45.35 8.52 2.72
C GLY A 472 -46.09 8.53 1.38
N ASP A 473 -45.86 7.54 0.51
CA ASP A 473 -46.45 7.45 -0.83
C ASP A 473 -47.63 6.44 -0.94
N GLU A 474 -48.05 5.80 0.16
CA GLU A 474 -49.22 4.88 0.13
C GLU A 474 -50.57 5.61 0.10
N ASP A 475 -50.64 6.90 0.43
CA ASP A 475 -51.90 7.69 0.45
C ASP A 475 -52.29 8.30 -0.91
N ALA A 476 -51.52 8.05 -1.98
CA ALA A 476 -51.83 8.54 -3.34
C ALA A 476 -52.59 7.53 -4.22
N LEU A 477 -52.99 6.38 -3.68
CA LEU A 477 -53.88 5.43 -4.36
C LEU A 477 -55.26 5.45 -3.69
N SER A 478 -56.01 6.52 -3.93
CA SER A 478 -57.45 6.49 -3.69
C SER A 478 -58.11 5.50 -4.66
N PRO A 479 -58.94 4.56 -4.19
CA PRO A 479 -59.66 3.63 -5.03
C PRO A 479 -60.88 4.33 -5.64
N THR A 480 -60.81 4.73 -6.90
CA THR A 480 -62.03 5.06 -7.66
C THR A 480 -62.63 3.78 -8.25
N GLN A 481 -63.87 3.57 -7.81
CA GLN A 481 -64.96 2.86 -8.48
C GLN A 481 -65.02 3.06 -9.99
#